data_AF-A0A0S8L2J6-F1
#
_entry.id   AF-A0A0S8L2J6-F1
#
_cell.length_a   1.000
_cell.length_b   1.000
_cell.length_c   1.000
_cell.angle_alpha   90.00
_cell.angle_beta   90.00
_cell.angle_gamma   90.00
#
_symmetry.space_group_name_H-M   'P 1'
#
loop_
_entity.id
_entity.type
_entity.pdbx_description
1 polymer ?
#
loop_
_entity_poly.entity_id
_entity_poly.type
_entity_poly.pdbx_seq_one_letter_code
_entity_poly.pdbx_strand_id
1 'polypeptide(L)'
;MTRPSSNQRQQYIALAVLSLGAAAATGILWPSRGDYFRPYFGSINPLLAIVLVIVAGFVSLGFLQSRGWFEIYAKKKAGKGLAFAATVATLLAIPVILVDLTLGFPRDLNVPAPQSLLFYPAMALVAEIVFHAVPLGVLLTALGPISRKLNPERMVWFCILPVAVLEPGFQLGAVFSGKPLAWLDAYVGLHVFVINVLQLYVFRRYDFVSMISFRLVYYVHWHIVWGYLRLQLLF
;
A
#
# COMPACT_ATOMS: atom_id res chain seq x y z
N MET A 1 -21.58 -4.68 28.47
CA MET A 1 -20.72 -4.85 27.28
C MET A 1 -21.46 -5.72 26.27
N THR A 2 -21.96 -5.13 25.19
CA THR A 2 -22.60 -5.86 24.09
C THR A 2 -21.54 -6.65 23.33
N ARG A 3 -21.78 -7.95 23.06
CA ARG A 3 -20.84 -8.75 22.28
C ARG A 3 -20.64 -8.10 20.90
N PRO A 4 -19.41 -7.94 20.41
CA PRO A 4 -19.18 -7.48 19.06
C PRO A 4 -19.92 -8.39 18.09
N SER A 5 -20.62 -7.81 17.11
CA SER A 5 -21.30 -8.60 16.08
C SER A 5 -20.27 -9.56 15.45
N SER A 6 -20.69 -10.77 15.08
CA SER A 6 -19.79 -11.81 14.52
C SER A 6 -18.93 -11.30 13.35
N ASN A 7 -19.39 -10.25 12.66
CA ASN A 7 -18.67 -9.56 11.59
C ASN A 7 -17.45 -8.75 12.09
N GLN A 8 -17.51 -8.11 13.25
CA GLN A 8 -16.41 -7.28 13.77
C GLN A 8 -15.20 -8.13 14.18
N ARG A 9 -15.43 -9.31 14.77
CA ARG A 9 -14.34 -10.24 15.13
C ARG A 9 -13.54 -10.67 13.89
N GLN A 10 -14.22 -10.99 12.78
CA GLN A 10 -13.58 -11.41 11.54
C GLN A 10 -12.72 -10.29 10.94
N GLN A 11 -13.16 -9.04 11.04
CA GLN A 11 -12.40 -7.87 10.57
C GLN A 11 -11.04 -7.74 11.26
N TYR A 12 -11.00 -7.81 12.59
CA TYR A 12 -9.74 -7.71 13.33
C TYR A 12 -8.87 -8.96 13.23
N ILE A 13 -9.46 -10.15 13.06
CA ILE A 13 -8.67 -11.36 12.77
C ILE A 13 -7.93 -11.19 11.44
N ALA A 14 -8.59 -10.70 10.40
CA ALA A 14 -7.94 -10.47 9.11
C ALA A 14 -6.76 -9.49 9.23
N LEU A 15 -6.94 -8.36 9.93
CA LEU A 15 -5.87 -7.41 10.17
C LEU A 15 -4.72 -8.04 10.99
N ALA A 16 -5.02 -8.78 12.06
CA ALA A 16 -4.02 -9.44 12.88
C ALA A 16 -3.18 -10.45 12.08
N VAL A 17 -3.81 -11.24 11.20
CA VAL A 17 -3.11 -12.19 10.33
C VAL A 17 -2.15 -11.46 9.38
N LEU A 18 -2.60 -10.38 8.73
CA LEU A 18 -1.75 -9.57 7.86
C LEU A 18 -0.57 -8.93 8.63
N SER A 19 -0.85 -8.40 9.82
CA SER A 19 0.17 -7.81 10.70
C SER A 19 1.22 -8.84 11.16
N LEU A 20 0.78 -10.03 11.59
CA LEU A 20 1.68 -11.10 11.99
C LEU A 20 2.51 -11.59 10.80
N GLY A 21 1.92 -11.72 9.62
CA GLY A 21 2.63 -12.06 8.39
C GLY A 21 3.74 -11.06 8.06
N ALA A 22 3.44 -9.76 8.10
CA ALA A 22 4.42 -8.70 7.87
C ALA A 22 5.54 -8.70 8.94
N ALA A 23 5.19 -8.84 10.22
CA ALA A 23 6.17 -8.90 11.30
C ALA A 23 7.08 -10.13 11.20
N ALA A 24 6.52 -11.30 10.88
CA ALA A 24 7.29 -12.53 10.66
C ALA A 24 8.22 -12.38 9.45
N ALA A 25 7.73 -11.87 8.33
CA ALA A 25 8.53 -11.64 7.13
C ALA A 25 9.72 -10.69 7.40
N THR A 26 9.47 -9.58 8.11
CA THR A 26 10.53 -8.66 8.54
C THR A 26 11.50 -9.31 9.50
N GLY A 27 11.03 -10.10 10.47
CA GLY A 27 11.90 -10.78 11.44
C GLY A 27 12.80 -11.84 10.81
N ILE A 28 12.29 -12.56 9.79
CA ILE A 28 13.08 -13.52 9.01
C ILE A 28 14.13 -12.79 8.15
N LEU A 29 13.78 -11.65 7.55
CA LEU A 29 14.70 -10.88 6.70
C LEU A 29 15.72 -10.06 7.48
N TRP A 30 15.40 -9.63 8.70
CA TRP A 30 16.23 -8.69 9.47
C TRP A 30 17.69 -9.14 9.67
N PRO A 31 18.00 -10.42 9.96
CA PRO A 31 19.38 -10.88 10.08
C PRO A 31 20.14 -10.97 8.75
N SER A 32 19.45 -10.81 7.60
CA SER A 32 20.10 -10.89 6.30
C SER A 32 21.02 -9.68 6.08
N ARG A 33 22.19 -9.91 5.48
CA ARG A 33 23.21 -8.86 5.25
C ARG A 33 22.78 -7.75 4.28
N GLY A 34 21.63 -7.91 3.62
CA GLY A 34 21.06 -6.87 2.77
C GLY A 34 20.24 -5.94 3.63
N ASP A 35 20.70 -4.71 3.82
CA ASP A 35 19.99 -3.62 4.52
C ASP A 35 18.72 -3.19 3.75
N TYR A 36 17.85 -4.12 3.33
CA TYR A 36 16.73 -3.88 2.40
C TYR A 36 15.71 -2.85 2.92
N PHE A 37 15.56 -2.76 4.25
CA PHE A 37 14.64 -1.82 4.89
C PHE A 37 15.24 -0.45 5.17
N ARG A 38 16.57 -0.32 5.12
CA ARG A 38 17.29 0.92 5.47
C ARG A 38 16.90 2.12 4.60
N PRO A 39 16.65 1.99 3.28
CA PRO A 39 16.16 3.11 2.48
C PRO A 39 14.81 3.68 2.96
N TYR A 40 14.00 2.87 3.65
CA TYR A 40 12.65 3.23 4.07
C TYR A 40 12.57 3.64 5.54
N PHE A 41 13.32 2.97 6.41
CA PHE A 41 13.29 3.20 7.86
C PHE A 41 14.53 3.95 8.39
N GLY A 42 15.52 4.20 7.54
CA GLY A 42 16.77 4.82 7.95
C GLY A 42 17.52 3.96 8.97
N SER A 43 17.88 4.55 10.10
CA SER A 43 18.55 3.87 11.22
C SER A 43 17.59 3.18 12.20
N ILE A 44 16.27 3.29 12.00
CA ILE A 44 15.28 2.69 12.89
C ILE A 44 15.30 1.17 12.69
N ASN A 45 15.25 0.42 13.79
CA ASN A 45 15.09 -1.03 13.75
C ASN A 45 13.80 -1.40 12.98
N PRO A 46 13.85 -2.19 11.89
CA PRO A 46 12.70 -2.53 11.06
C PRO A 46 11.60 -3.29 11.80
N LEU A 47 11.92 -4.14 12.77
CA LEU A 47 10.89 -4.80 13.58
C LEU A 47 10.15 -3.77 14.42
N LEU A 48 10.87 -2.82 15.03
CA LEU A 48 10.24 -1.71 15.75
C LEU A 48 9.37 -0.86 14.82
N ALA A 49 9.88 -0.49 13.64
CA ALA A 49 9.12 0.28 12.65
C ALA A 49 7.82 -0.45 12.25
N ILE A 50 7.89 -1.76 11.97
CA ILE A 50 6.71 -2.57 11.64
C ILE A 50 5.73 -2.64 12.82
N VAL A 51 6.20 -2.78 14.06
CA VAL A 51 5.31 -2.76 15.23
C VAL A 51 4.58 -1.42 15.34
N LEU A 52 5.27 -0.30 15.16
CA LEU A 52 4.66 1.03 15.17
C LEU A 52 3.62 1.19 14.06
N VAL A 53 3.93 0.72 12.85
CA VAL A 53 3.01 0.67 11.71
C VAL A 53 1.78 -0.18 12.03
N ILE A 54 1.95 -1.36 12.62
CA ILE A 54 0.85 -2.24 13.01
C ILE A 54 -0.08 -1.53 14.00
N VAL A 55 0.48 -0.93 15.05
CA VAL A 55 -0.30 -0.16 16.05
C VAL A 55 -1.06 0.99 15.37
N ALA A 56 -0.39 1.77 14.52
CA ALA A 56 -1.03 2.84 13.76
C ALA A 56 -2.14 2.32 12.84
N GLY A 57 -1.96 1.13 12.25
CA GLY A 57 -2.95 0.46 11.42
C GLY A 57 -4.19 0.04 12.21
N PHE A 58 -4.02 -0.58 13.37
CA PHE A 58 -5.15 -0.94 14.25
C PHE A 58 -5.94 0.30 14.68
N VAL A 59 -5.26 1.39 15.05
CA VAL A 59 -5.90 2.65 15.47
C VAL A 59 -6.64 3.30 14.30
N SER A 60 -5.96 3.51 13.16
CA SER A 60 -6.53 4.20 12.00
C SER A 60 -7.66 3.41 11.34
N LEU A 61 -7.49 2.11 11.11
CA LEU A 61 -8.53 1.27 10.53
C LEU A 61 -9.70 1.07 11.49
N GLY A 62 -9.45 0.94 12.79
CA GLY A 62 -10.51 0.91 13.80
C GLY A 62 -11.33 2.20 13.83
N PHE A 63 -10.65 3.36 13.72
CA PHE A 63 -11.33 4.65 13.59
C PHE A 63 -12.17 4.73 12.31
N LEU A 64 -11.59 4.41 11.14
CA LEU A 64 -12.29 4.47 9.85
C LEU A 64 -13.50 3.52 9.82
N GLN A 65 -13.36 2.34 10.41
CA GLN A 65 -14.45 1.36 10.57
C GLN A 65 -15.54 1.89 11.50
N SER A 66 -15.19 2.54 12.62
CA SER A 66 -16.16 3.10 13.56
C SER A 66 -17.06 4.18 12.93
N ARG A 67 -16.58 4.84 11.87
CA ARG A 67 -17.35 5.82 11.08
C ARG A 67 -18.27 5.19 10.03
N GLY A 68 -18.16 3.87 9.81
CA GLY A 68 -18.97 3.15 8.81
C GLY A 68 -18.63 3.48 7.36
N TRP A 69 -17.52 4.17 7.10
CA TRP A 69 -17.11 4.57 5.74
C TRP A 69 -16.20 3.56 5.07
N PHE A 70 -15.46 2.79 5.86
CA PHE A 70 -14.51 1.80 5.39
C PHE A 70 -14.66 0.50 6.20
N GLU A 71 -14.44 -0.63 5.56
CA GLU A 71 -14.44 -1.94 6.20
C GLU A 71 -13.05 -2.55 6.11
N ILE A 72 -12.60 -3.22 7.16
CA ILE A 72 -11.31 -3.94 7.13
C ILE A 72 -11.45 -5.19 6.27
N TYR A 73 -12.54 -5.94 6.48
CA TYR A 73 -12.85 -7.15 5.73
C TYR A 73 -14.37 -7.32 5.58
N ALA A 74 -14.83 -7.30 4.33
CA ALA A 74 -16.24 -7.39 3.96
C ALA A 74 -16.53 -8.76 3.34
N LYS A 75 -16.75 -9.79 4.19
CA LYS A 75 -16.91 -11.20 3.74
C LYS A 75 -17.84 -11.39 2.53
N LYS A 76 -18.96 -10.65 2.46
CA LYS A 76 -19.94 -10.73 1.35
C LYS A 76 -19.40 -10.18 0.02
N LYS A 77 -18.46 -9.25 0.07
CA LYS A 77 -17.88 -8.57 -1.09
C LYS A 77 -16.45 -9.04 -1.41
N ALA A 78 -15.81 -9.77 -0.49
CA ALA A 78 -14.41 -10.18 -0.57
C ALA A 78 -14.04 -10.82 -1.92
N GLY A 79 -14.82 -11.79 -2.41
CA GLY A 79 -14.52 -12.44 -3.70
C GLY A 79 -14.53 -11.47 -4.89
N LYS A 80 -15.53 -10.57 -4.96
CA LYS A 80 -15.61 -9.54 -6.01
C LYS A 80 -14.50 -8.50 -5.86
N GLY A 81 -14.20 -8.10 -4.63
CA GLY A 81 -13.14 -7.14 -4.32
C GLY A 81 -11.77 -7.67 -4.71
N LEU A 82 -11.45 -8.91 -4.36
CA LEU A 82 -10.19 -9.57 -4.73
C LEU A 82 -10.06 -9.75 -6.24
N ALA A 83 -11.11 -10.20 -6.92
CA ALA A 83 -11.08 -10.36 -8.38
C ALA A 83 -10.87 -9.01 -9.09
N PHE A 84 -11.58 -7.97 -8.67
CA PHE A 84 -11.42 -6.62 -9.21
C PHE A 84 -10.01 -6.06 -8.93
N ALA A 85 -9.55 -6.18 -7.69
CA ALA A 85 -8.22 -5.73 -7.27
C ALA A 85 -7.11 -6.41 -8.08
N ALA A 86 -7.18 -7.74 -8.23
CA ALA A 86 -6.20 -8.48 -9.02
C ALA A 86 -6.22 -8.08 -10.49
N THR A 87 -7.41 -7.96 -11.09
CA THR A 87 -7.55 -7.59 -12.51
C THR A 87 -6.94 -6.22 -12.78
N VAL A 88 -7.32 -5.21 -11.99
CA VAL A 88 -6.83 -3.85 -12.19
C VAL A 88 -5.33 -3.76 -11.90
N ALA A 89 -4.83 -4.40 -10.85
CA ALA A 89 -3.39 -4.44 -10.54
C ALA A 89 -2.58 -5.06 -11.69
N THR A 90 -3.04 -6.18 -12.26
CA THR A 90 -2.39 -6.81 -13.42
C THR A 90 -2.39 -5.88 -14.63
N LEU A 91 -3.51 -5.21 -14.93
CA LEU A 91 -3.58 -4.27 -16.05
C LEU A 91 -2.63 -3.08 -15.88
N LEU A 92 -2.45 -2.58 -14.65
CA LEU A 92 -1.50 -1.50 -14.36
C LEU A 92 -0.04 -1.94 -14.37
N ALA A 93 0.25 -3.22 -14.13
CA ALA A 93 1.62 -3.74 -14.26
C ALA A 93 2.11 -3.72 -15.73
N ILE A 94 1.22 -3.88 -16.70
CA ILE A 94 1.58 -3.90 -18.13
C ILE A 94 2.30 -2.60 -18.58
N PRO A 95 1.72 -1.39 -18.41
CA PRO A 95 2.37 -0.17 -18.90
C PRO A 95 3.73 0.09 -18.24
N VAL A 96 3.92 -0.22 -16.96
CA VAL A 96 5.23 0.00 -16.30
C VAL A 96 6.29 -0.96 -16.84
N ILE A 97 5.92 -2.20 -17.16
CA ILE A 97 6.79 -3.18 -17.83
C ILE A 97 7.17 -2.69 -19.24
N LEU A 98 6.20 -2.18 -20.01
CA LEU A 98 6.47 -1.62 -21.34
C LEU A 98 7.39 -0.39 -21.28
N VAL A 99 7.24 0.45 -20.25
CA VAL A 99 8.14 1.59 -20.04
C VAL A 99 9.54 1.11 -19.67
N ASP A 100 9.67 0.08 -18.83
CA ASP A 100 10.99 -0.49 -18.51
C ASP A 100 11.69 -1.07 -19.73
N LEU A 101 10.96 -1.80 -20.57
CA LEU A 101 11.47 -2.35 -21.83
C LEU A 101 11.99 -1.29 -22.81
N THR A 102 11.50 -0.05 -22.72
CA THR A 102 11.82 1.02 -23.68
C THR A 102 12.78 2.07 -23.14
N LEU A 103 12.63 2.46 -21.86
CA LEU A 103 13.42 3.51 -21.23
C LEU A 103 14.48 2.97 -20.26
N GLY A 104 14.33 1.73 -19.78
CA GLY A 104 15.27 1.08 -18.87
C GLY A 104 15.30 1.70 -17.47
N PHE A 105 14.67 1.05 -16.50
CA PHE A 105 14.86 1.40 -15.09
C PHE A 105 16.23 0.92 -14.57
N PRO A 106 16.76 1.49 -13.47
CA PRO A 106 17.99 1.02 -12.84
C PRO A 106 17.97 -0.49 -12.52
N ARG A 107 19.13 -1.15 -12.64
CA ARG A 107 19.28 -2.60 -12.44
C ARG A 107 18.89 -3.05 -11.03
N ASP A 108 19.19 -2.24 -10.03
CA ASP A 108 19.02 -2.48 -8.60
C ASP A 108 17.69 -1.93 -8.03
N LEU A 109 16.73 -1.61 -8.90
CA LEU A 109 15.42 -1.10 -8.48
C LEU A 109 14.62 -2.10 -7.61
N ASN A 110 14.80 -3.39 -7.86
CA ASN A 110 14.03 -4.46 -7.22
C ASN A 110 14.87 -5.21 -6.19
N VAL A 111 14.23 -5.61 -5.08
CA VAL A 111 14.84 -6.55 -4.15
C VAL A 111 14.99 -7.91 -4.87
N PRO A 112 16.17 -8.55 -4.84
CA PRO A 112 16.38 -9.81 -5.54
C PRO A 112 15.59 -10.95 -4.88
N ALA A 113 15.35 -12.02 -5.67
CA ALA A 113 14.84 -13.27 -5.14
C ALA A 113 15.95 -14.01 -4.34
N PRO A 114 15.60 -14.74 -3.25
CA PRO A 114 14.24 -14.97 -2.73
C PRO A 114 13.74 -13.90 -1.75
N GLN A 115 14.55 -12.91 -1.38
CA GLN A 115 14.22 -11.93 -0.32
C GLN A 115 13.00 -11.09 -0.66
N SER A 116 12.76 -10.83 -1.94
CA SER A 116 11.57 -10.14 -2.45
C SER A 116 10.24 -10.74 -1.96
N LEU A 117 10.17 -12.07 -1.81
CA LEU A 117 8.96 -12.78 -1.36
C LEU A 117 8.55 -12.43 0.07
N LEU A 118 9.51 -12.03 0.91
CA LEU A 118 9.25 -11.61 2.29
C LEU A 118 9.19 -10.08 2.41
N PHE A 119 10.01 -9.39 1.64
CA PHE A 119 10.13 -7.94 1.68
C PHE A 119 8.85 -7.25 1.22
N TYR A 120 8.34 -7.64 0.04
CA TYR A 120 7.21 -6.95 -0.58
C TYR A 120 5.89 -7.12 0.19
N PRO A 121 5.56 -8.28 0.80
CA PRO A 121 4.40 -8.37 1.69
C PRO A 121 4.48 -7.48 2.93
N ALA A 122 5.67 -7.37 3.56
CA ALA A 122 5.86 -6.48 4.69
C ALA A 122 5.69 -5.01 4.27
N MET A 123 6.33 -4.61 3.17
CA MET A 123 6.25 -3.23 2.68
C MET A 123 4.88 -2.86 2.11
N ALA A 124 4.10 -3.84 1.61
CA ALA A 124 2.72 -3.60 1.23
C ALA A 124 1.91 -3.09 2.44
N LEU A 125 1.98 -3.78 3.58
CA LEU A 125 1.31 -3.33 4.80
C LEU A 125 1.79 -1.94 5.22
N VAL A 126 3.10 -1.69 5.21
CA VAL A 126 3.67 -0.38 5.56
C VAL A 126 3.08 0.71 4.70
N ALA A 127 3.11 0.54 3.38
CA ALA A 127 2.65 1.58 2.48
C ALA A 127 1.14 1.81 2.58
N GLU A 128 0.34 0.75 2.73
CA GLU A 128 -1.11 0.88 2.95
C GLU A 128 -1.45 1.62 4.24
N ILE A 129 -0.72 1.37 5.32
CA ILE A 129 -1.02 2.06 6.58
C ILE A 129 -0.50 3.49 6.57
N VAL A 130 0.77 3.69 6.18
CA VAL A 130 1.47 4.98 6.31
C VAL A 130 0.98 6.00 5.29
N PHE A 131 0.75 5.59 4.04
CA PHE A 131 0.36 6.53 2.98
C PHE A 131 -1.16 6.60 2.77
N HIS A 132 -1.94 5.65 3.31
CA HIS A 132 -3.38 5.62 3.07
C HIS A 132 -4.20 5.63 4.36
N ALA A 133 -4.18 4.57 5.17
CA ALA A 133 -5.09 4.44 6.30
C ALA A 133 -4.91 5.56 7.35
N VAL A 134 -3.65 5.86 7.73
CA VAL A 134 -3.34 6.91 8.71
C VAL A 134 -3.68 8.30 8.16
N PRO A 135 -3.17 8.74 6.99
CA PRO A 135 -3.51 10.07 6.47
C PRO A 135 -5.00 10.26 6.22
N LEU A 136 -5.69 9.23 5.73
CA LEU A 136 -7.13 9.26 5.53
C LEU A 136 -7.88 9.43 6.85
N GLY A 137 -7.49 8.70 7.90
CA GLY A 137 -8.06 8.86 9.24
C GLY A 137 -7.84 10.26 9.82
N VAL A 138 -6.64 10.82 9.64
CA VAL A 138 -6.30 12.19 10.07
C VAL A 138 -7.15 13.22 9.32
N LEU A 139 -7.19 13.16 7.98
CA LEU A 139 -7.87 14.15 7.15
C LEU A 139 -9.39 14.13 7.38
N LEU A 140 -9.98 12.94 7.50
CA LEU A 140 -11.41 12.80 7.83
C LEU A 140 -11.74 13.29 9.24
N THR A 141 -10.82 13.15 10.20
CA THR A 141 -11.00 13.71 11.55
C THR A 141 -10.95 15.24 11.50
N ALA A 142 -9.95 15.80 10.82
CA ALA A 142 -9.77 17.25 10.68
C ALA A 142 -10.95 17.91 9.97
N LEU A 143 -11.52 17.24 8.96
CA LEU A 143 -12.69 17.72 8.21
C LEU A 143 -14.03 17.37 8.85
N GLY A 144 -14.04 16.63 9.97
CA GLY A 144 -15.25 16.23 10.69
C GLY A 144 -16.21 17.38 11.07
N PRO A 145 -15.73 18.58 11.46
CA PRO A 145 -16.63 19.72 11.71
C PRO A 145 -17.37 20.19 10.44
N ILE A 146 -16.71 20.11 9.28
CA ILE A 146 -17.22 20.54 7.98
C ILE A 146 -18.11 19.45 7.36
N SER A 147 -17.88 18.18 7.73
CA SER A 147 -18.58 17.01 7.19
C SER A 147 -20.09 17.07 7.32
N ARG A 148 -20.62 17.78 8.33
CA ARG A 148 -22.07 17.91 8.55
C ARG A 148 -22.79 18.64 7.41
N LYS A 149 -22.06 19.44 6.62
CA LYS A 149 -22.61 20.24 5.50
C LYS A 149 -22.41 19.59 4.13
N LEU A 150 -21.53 18.60 4.03
CA LEU A 150 -21.16 17.99 2.76
C LEU A 150 -21.79 16.60 2.64
N ASN A 151 -22.08 16.20 1.40
CA ASN A 151 -22.45 14.83 1.11
C ASN A 151 -21.27 13.90 1.53
N PRO A 152 -21.51 12.85 2.34
CA PRO A 152 -20.46 11.95 2.81
C PRO A 152 -19.61 11.33 1.69
N GLU A 153 -20.20 11.05 0.54
CA GLU A 153 -19.49 10.50 -0.62
C GLU A 153 -18.50 11.51 -1.20
N ARG A 154 -18.93 12.76 -1.39
CA ARG A 154 -18.04 13.83 -1.89
C ARG A 154 -16.90 14.07 -0.91
N MET A 155 -17.19 14.11 0.39
CA MET A 155 -16.16 14.29 1.41
C MET A 155 -15.10 13.19 1.37
N VAL A 156 -15.51 11.93 1.22
CA VAL A 156 -14.54 10.82 1.10
C VAL A 156 -13.64 11.02 -0.11
N TRP A 157 -14.18 11.42 -1.27
CA TRP A 157 -13.37 11.71 -2.45
C TRP A 157 -12.43 12.91 -2.27
N PHE A 158 -12.90 13.96 -1.59
CA PHE A 158 -12.06 15.10 -1.19
C PHE A 158 -10.90 14.68 -0.28
N CYS A 159 -11.03 13.59 0.48
CA CYS A 159 -9.93 13.03 1.26
C CYS A 159 -9.05 12.08 0.45
N ILE A 160 -9.63 11.27 -0.43
CA ILE A 160 -8.90 10.28 -1.25
C ILE A 160 -7.86 10.96 -2.14
N LEU A 161 -8.23 12.04 -2.84
CA LEU A 161 -7.34 12.66 -3.83
C LEU A 161 -6.05 13.23 -3.20
N PRO A 162 -6.09 14.02 -2.11
CA PRO A 162 -4.88 14.47 -1.44
C PRO A 162 -4.05 13.33 -0.86
N VAL A 163 -4.70 12.31 -0.28
CA VAL A 163 -4.01 11.15 0.31
C VAL A 163 -3.25 10.36 -0.77
N ALA A 164 -3.84 10.18 -1.96
CA ALA A 164 -3.21 9.47 -3.06
C ALA A 164 -1.90 10.12 -3.56
N VAL A 165 -1.71 11.42 -3.31
CA VAL A 165 -0.49 12.17 -3.70
C VAL A 165 0.68 11.92 -2.74
N LEU A 166 0.44 11.41 -1.52
CA LEU A 166 1.48 11.33 -0.49
C LEU A 166 2.63 10.39 -0.84
N GLU A 167 2.33 9.18 -1.31
CA GLU A 167 3.38 8.23 -1.71
C GLU A 167 4.18 8.69 -2.94
N PRO A 168 3.58 9.12 -4.07
CA PRO A 168 4.37 9.62 -5.20
C PRO A 168 5.13 10.89 -4.82
N GLY A 169 4.56 11.77 -3.99
CA GLY A 169 5.26 12.93 -3.44
C GLY A 169 6.48 12.53 -2.60
N PHE A 170 6.34 11.50 -1.76
CA PHE A 170 7.44 10.93 -1.00
C PHE A 170 8.51 10.30 -1.90
N GLN A 171 8.12 9.51 -2.91
CA GLN A 171 9.06 8.89 -3.84
C GLN A 171 9.83 9.93 -4.64
N LEU A 172 9.16 10.95 -5.20
CA LEU A 172 9.80 12.04 -5.93
C LEU A 172 10.70 12.89 -5.04
N GLY A 173 10.28 13.19 -3.81
CA GLY A 173 11.03 14.07 -2.90
C GLY A 173 12.19 13.38 -2.17
N ALA A 174 12.01 12.14 -1.71
CA ALA A 174 13.00 11.43 -0.88
C ALA A 174 14.00 10.63 -1.71
N VAL A 175 13.60 10.08 -2.86
CA VAL A 175 14.45 9.20 -3.68
C VAL A 175 15.23 9.98 -4.75
N PHE A 176 14.74 11.14 -5.19
CA PHE A 176 15.33 11.91 -6.30
C PHE A 176 15.85 13.31 -5.90
N SER A 177 16.00 13.60 -4.60
CA SER A 177 16.47 14.91 -4.14
C SER A 177 17.85 15.25 -4.73
N GLY A 178 17.90 16.28 -5.58
CA GLY A 178 19.13 16.85 -6.13
C GLY A 178 19.36 16.68 -7.64
N LYS A 179 18.47 16.02 -8.39
CA LYS A 179 18.55 15.94 -9.86
C LYS A 179 17.37 16.65 -10.54
N PRO A 180 17.54 17.21 -11.76
CA PRO A 180 16.42 17.68 -12.57
C PRO A 180 15.41 16.55 -12.78
N LEU A 181 14.13 16.88 -12.66
CA LEU A 181 13.05 15.90 -12.81
C LEU A 181 13.08 15.30 -14.22
N ALA A 182 13.42 14.01 -14.31
CA ALA A 182 13.46 13.31 -15.60
C ALA A 182 12.04 12.89 -16.02
N TRP A 183 11.86 12.63 -17.31
CA TRP A 183 10.59 12.11 -17.83
C TRP A 183 10.16 10.81 -17.13
N LEU A 184 11.13 9.94 -16.81
CA LEU A 184 10.88 8.70 -16.09
C LEU A 184 10.32 8.95 -14.68
N ASP A 185 10.81 9.99 -13.99
CA ASP A 185 10.34 10.35 -12.66
C ASP A 185 8.89 10.84 -12.71
N ALA A 186 8.57 11.71 -13.67
CA ALA A 186 7.21 12.19 -13.90
C ALA A 186 6.24 11.02 -14.20
N TYR A 187 6.68 10.07 -15.03
CA TYR A 187 5.92 8.86 -15.32
C TYR A 187 5.67 8.02 -14.05
N VAL A 188 6.71 7.73 -13.26
CA VAL A 188 6.58 6.96 -12.02
C VAL A 188 5.63 7.65 -11.04
N GLY A 189 5.79 8.97 -10.85
CA GLY A 189 4.92 9.75 -9.98
C GLY A 189 3.45 9.69 -10.41
N LEU A 190 3.17 9.86 -11.70
CA LEU A 190 1.82 9.74 -12.24
C LEU A 190 1.28 8.31 -12.11
N HIS A 191 2.10 7.30 -12.41
CA HIS A 191 1.70 5.90 -12.37
C HIS A 191 1.34 5.48 -10.93
N VAL A 192 2.17 5.84 -9.96
CA VAL A 192 1.93 5.57 -8.52
C VAL A 192 0.71 6.36 -8.02
N PHE A 193 0.52 7.60 -8.45
CA PHE A 193 -0.71 8.34 -8.14
C PHE A 193 -1.97 7.62 -8.64
N VAL A 194 -1.98 7.14 -9.88
CA VAL A 194 -3.12 6.39 -10.45
C VAL A 194 -3.38 5.10 -9.67
N ILE A 195 -2.30 4.35 -9.35
CA ILE A 195 -2.39 3.17 -8.48
C ILE A 195 -3.07 3.54 -7.16
N ASN A 196 -2.61 4.58 -6.48
CA ASN A 196 -3.11 4.94 -5.15
C ASN A 196 -4.56 5.41 -5.16
N VAL A 197 -4.98 6.16 -6.17
CA VAL A 197 -6.39 6.53 -6.36
C VAL A 197 -7.25 5.27 -6.52
N LEU A 198 -6.81 4.32 -7.34
CA LEU A 198 -7.53 3.06 -7.57
C LEU A 198 -7.54 2.17 -6.33
N GLN A 199 -6.45 2.11 -5.58
CA GLN A 199 -6.39 1.36 -4.32
C GLN A 199 -7.33 1.94 -3.27
N LEU A 200 -7.34 3.25 -3.07
CA LEU A 200 -8.27 3.92 -2.17
C LEU A 200 -9.73 3.75 -2.63
N TYR A 201 -9.99 3.73 -3.94
CA TYR A 201 -11.29 3.36 -4.49
C TYR A 201 -11.67 1.92 -4.12
N VAL A 202 -10.77 0.95 -4.31
CA VAL A 202 -10.99 -0.46 -3.91
C VAL A 202 -11.28 -0.54 -2.42
N PHE A 203 -10.53 0.15 -1.59
CA PHE A 203 -10.74 0.19 -0.14
C PHE A 203 -12.14 0.72 0.21
N ARG A 204 -12.52 1.84 -0.39
CA ARG A 204 -13.81 2.47 -0.15
C ARG A 204 -14.98 1.60 -0.64
N ARG A 205 -14.80 0.89 -1.76
CA ARG A 205 -15.87 0.13 -2.43
C ARG A 205 -16.04 -1.28 -1.88
N TYR A 206 -14.94 -1.91 -1.48
CA TYR A 206 -14.85 -3.30 -1.05
C TYR A 206 -14.41 -3.39 0.41
N ASP A 207 -13.10 -3.37 0.67
CA ASP A 207 -12.48 -3.42 2.00
C ASP A 207 -10.95 -3.26 1.95
N PHE A 208 -10.31 -3.16 3.12
CA PHE A 208 -8.85 -3.04 3.26
C PHE A 208 -8.12 -4.29 2.74
N VAL A 209 -8.66 -5.49 2.97
CA VAL A 209 -8.07 -6.74 2.47
C VAL A 209 -8.00 -6.77 0.93
N SER A 210 -9.00 -6.23 0.23
CA SER A 210 -8.98 -6.09 -1.22
C SER A 210 -7.95 -5.05 -1.66
N MET A 211 -7.81 -3.95 -0.93
CA MET A 211 -6.80 -2.92 -1.19
C MET A 211 -5.38 -3.45 -1.04
N ILE A 212 -5.06 -4.17 0.04
CA ILE A 212 -3.72 -4.75 0.22
C ILE A 212 -3.46 -5.86 -0.81
N SER A 213 -4.50 -6.63 -1.19
CA SER A 213 -4.38 -7.64 -2.25
C SER A 213 -4.07 -7.01 -3.60
N PHE A 214 -4.63 -5.84 -3.92
CA PHE A 214 -4.25 -5.06 -5.11
C PHE A 214 -2.74 -4.82 -5.12
N ARG A 215 -2.18 -4.29 -4.02
CA ARG A 215 -0.75 -3.99 -3.92
C ARG A 215 0.10 -5.24 -4.05
N LEU A 216 -0.28 -6.31 -3.36
CA LEU A 216 0.44 -7.59 -3.43
C LEU A 216 0.43 -8.17 -4.85
N VAL A 217 -0.70 -8.13 -5.55
CA VAL A 217 -0.78 -8.59 -6.95
C VAL A 217 0.11 -7.73 -7.84
N TYR A 218 0.06 -6.40 -7.70
CA TYR A 218 0.94 -5.51 -8.45
C TYR A 218 2.42 -5.80 -8.14
N TYR A 219 2.78 -6.01 -6.87
CA TYR A 219 4.14 -6.37 -6.44
C TYR A 219 4.60 -7.71 -7.01
N VAL A 220 3.72 -8.71 -7.08
CA VAL A 220 4.03 -9.99 -7.74
C VAL A 220 4.39 -9.78 -9.20
N HIS A 221 3.58 -9.02 -9.95
CA HIS A 221 3.83 -8.81 -11.39
C HIS A 221 5.06 -7.94 -11.63
N TRP A 222 5.09 -6.74 -11.05
CA TRP A 222 6.11 -5.73 -11.32
C TRP A 222 7.41 -6.02 -10.57
N HIS A 223 7.33 -6.25 -9.25
CA HIS A 223 8.54 -6.30 -8.44
C HIS A 223 9.20 -7.67 -8.34
N ILE A 224 8.42 -8.76 -8.44
CA ILE A 224 8.94 -10.12 -8.26
C ILE A 224 9.15 -10.80 -9.61
N VAL A 225 8.08 -11.02 -10.38
CA VAL A 225 8.15 -11.74 -11.67
C VAL A 225 8.94 -10.93 -12.68
N TRP A 226 8.51 -9.70 -12.97
CA TRP A 226 9.24 -8.84 -13.89
C TRP A 226 10.62 -8.45 -13.34
N GLY A 227 10.72 -8.14 -12.03
CA GLY A 227 12.00 -7.88 -11.38
C GLY A 227 13.05 -8.99 -11.56
N TYR A 228 12.63 -10.26 -11.61
CA TYR A 228 13.50 -11.37 -11.97
C TYR A 228 13.79 -11.45 -13.48
N LEU A 229 12.75 -11.37 -14.32
CA LEU A 229 12.88 -11.51 -15.78
C LEU A 229 13.72 -10.39 -16.41
N ARG A 230 13.54 -9.14 -15.99
CA ARG A 230 14.25 -7.98 -16.54
C ARG A 230 15.76 -8.10 -16.39
N LEU A 231 16.24 -8.77 -15.33
CA LEU A 231 17.67 -9.00 -15.10
C LEU A 231 18.30 -9.98 -16.10
N GLN A 232 17.49 -10.79 -16.79
CA GLN A 232 17.95 -11.72 -17.83
C GLN A 232 17.73 -11.14 -19.24
N LEU A 233 16.76 -10.24 -19.39
CA LEU A 233 16.34 -9.70 -20.69
C LEU A 233 17.02 -8.36 -21.02
N LEU A 234 17.32 -7.55 -20.01
CA LEU A 234 17.82 -6.17 -20.18
C LEU A 234 19.27 -5.97 -19.69
N PHE A 235 19.85 -6.94 -18.98
CA PHE A 235 21.18 -6.86 -18.34
C PHE A 235 21.95 -8.15 -18.51
#